data_AF-A0A7S1FPW2-F1
#
_entry.id   AF-A0A7S1FPW2-F1
#
_cell.length_a   1.000
_cell.length_b   1.000
_cell.length_c   1.000
_cell.angle_alpha   90.00
_cell.angle_beta   90.00
_cell.angle_gamma   90.00
#
_symmetry.space_group_name_H-M   'P 1'
#
loop_
_entity.id
_entity.type
_entity.pdbx_description
1 polymer ?
#
loop_
_entity_poly.entity_id
_entity_poly.type
_entity_poly.pdbx_seq_one_letter_code
_entity_poly.pdbx_strand_id
1 'polypeptide(L)'
;MVARHVSLFPLCLLSSLSRAAIAADDLSRPRTFRKKMPGHTKLQDHSSPLPHTYVGADELPAAFNWRDVDGVSYVTKSLNQHLPQYCGSCWAHAALSVLGDRIKIAQKAGAKSEINLSIQHVLNCGKGVAGSCYGGLSSGT
;
A
#
# COMPACT_ATOMS: atom_id res chain seq x y z
N MET A 1 -11.68 -79.79 25.84
CA MET A 1 -10.76 -79.64 26.97
C MET A 1 -10.05 -78.29 26.82
N VAL A 2 -10.22 -77.38 27.80
CA VAL A 2 -9.40 -76.18 28.09
C VAL A 2 -9.31 -75.11 26.96
N ALA A 3 -10.17 -74.09 26.92
CA ALA A 3 -10.07 -72.79 27.59
C ALA A 3 -8.76 -72.01 27.33
N ARG A 4 -8.85 -70.83 26.68
CA ARG A 4 -8.45 -69.53 27.25
C ARG A 4 -8.61 -68.35 26.28
N HIS A 5 -9.25 -67.29 26.79
CA HIS A 5 -9.16 -65.90 26.38
C HIS A 5 -7.72 -65.43 26.08
N VAL A 6 -7.52 -64.45 25.19
CA VAL A 6 -7.39 -63.01 25.51
C VAL A 6 -7.19 -62.20 24.21
N SER A 7 -7.96 -61.11 24.14
CA SER A 7 -7.82 -59.82 23.45
C SER A 7 -6.49 -59.46 22.74
N LEU A 8 -6.54 -58.72 21.62
CA LEU A 8 -6.41 -57.25 21.59
C LEU A 8 -6.20 -56.73 20.14
N PHE A 9 -7.06 -55.76 19.79
CA PHE A 9 -6.83 -54.54 19.01
C PHE A 9 -6.41 -54.54 17.51
N PRO A 10 -7.08 -53.70 16.70
CA PRO A 10 -6.81 -53.49 15.27
C PRO A 10 -5.70 -52.44 15.07
N LEU A 11 -4.82 -52.67 14.09
CA LEU A 11 -3.90 -51.68 13.51
C LEU A 11 -3.81 -52.00 12.02
N CYS A 12 -3.75 -51.08 11.05
CA CYS A 12 -3.90 -49.64 10.98
C CYS A 12 -3.90 -49.37 9.47
N LEU A 13 -5.05 -49.09 8.86
CA LEU A 13 -5.10 -48.54 7.49
C LEU A 13 -4.82 -47.04 7.60
N LEU A 14 -3.54 -46.67 7.53
CA LEU A 14 -3.11 -45.27 7.46
C LEU A 14 -3.20 -44.77 6.00
N SER A 15 -4.39 -44.34 5.58
CA SER A 15 -4.49 -43.40 4.46
C SER A 15 -4.10 -42.01 4.96
N SER A 16 -2.93 -41.53 4.54
CA SER A 16 -2.43 -40.20 4.84
C SER A 16 -3.25 -39.13 4.11
N LEU A 17 -4.25 -38.57 4.79
CA LEU A 17 -4.83 -37.27 4.43
C LEU A 17 -3.98 -36.18 5.08
N SER A 18 -3.04 -35.62 4.32
CA SER A 18 -2.36 -34.37 4.70
C SER A 18 -3.38 -33.24 4.70
N ARG A 19 -3.88 -32.87 5.88
CA ARG A 19 -4.59 -31.61 6.10
C ARG A 19 -3.58 -30.48 5.87
N ALA A 20 -3.73 -29.74 4.76
CA ALA A 20 -3.13 -28.43 4.65
C ALA A 20 -3.80 -27.53 5.71
N ALA A 21 -3.06 -27.19 6.75
CA ALA A 21 -3.45 -26.15 7.68
C ALA A 21 -3.36 -24.82 6.94
N ILE A 22 -4.50 -24.23 6.58
CA ILE A 22 -4.57 -22.82 6.19
C ILE A 22 -4.22 -22.04 7.45
N ALA A 23 -3.05 -21.40 7.45
CA ALA A 23 -2.62 -20.55 8.55
C ALA A 23 -3.59 -19.37 8.68
N ALA A 24 -4.52 -19.46 9.62
CA ALA A 24 -5.43 -18.39 10.01
C ALA A 24 -4.75 -17.31 10.90
N ASP A 25 -3.42 -17.18 10.79
CA ASP A 25 -2.61 -16.39 11.72
C ASP A 25 -2.45 -14.91 11.31
N ASP A 26 -2.94 -14.51 10.13
CA ASP A 26 -2.82 -13.13 9.65
C ASP A 26 -3.94 -12.19 10.16
N LEU A 27 -5.08 -12.75 10.58
CA LEU A 27 -6.26 -11.97 11.01
C LEU A 27 -6.22 -11.53 12.48
N SER A 28 -5.30 -12.07 13.29
CA SER A 28 -5.25 -11.85 14.74
C SER A 28 -4.32 -10.71 15.16
N ARG A 29 -3.51 -10.16 14.25
CA ARG A 29 -2.54 -9.11 14.58
C ARG A 29 -3.27 -7.77 14.79
N PRO A 30 -3.23 -7.16 16.01
CA PRO A 30 -3.86 -5.87 16.22
C PRO A 30 -3.20 -4.84 15.31
N ARG A 31 -3.94 -4.37 14.30
CA ARG A 31 -3.54 -3.24 13.46
C ARG A 31 -3.61 -1.97 14.30
N THR A 32 -2.66 -1.76 15.21
CA THR A 32 -2.33 -0.42 15.73
C THR A 32 -1.65 0.35 14.60
N PHE A 33 -2.41 0.56 13.52
CA PHE A 33 -1.91 1.11 12.27
C PHE A 33 -1.81 2.65 12.37
N ARG A 34 -2.48 3.27 13.35
CA ARG A 34 -2.57 4.73 13.44
C ARG A 34 -1.78 5.31 14.60
N LYS A 35 -0.50 5.63 14.36
CA LYS A 35 0.27 6.49 15.25
C LYS A 35 0.25 7.91 14.69
N LYS A 36 -0.70 8.72 15.15
CA LYS A 36 -0.74 10.16 14.84
C LYS A 36 0.56 10.80 15.30
N MET A 37 1.27 11.47 14.38
CA MET A 37 2.44 12.25 14.77
C MET A 37 2.03 13.40 15.71
N PRO A 38 2.81 13.68 16.76
CA PRO A 38 2.61 14.86 17.59
C PRO A 38 2.56 16.12 16.72
N GLY A 39 1.54 16.98 16.92
CA GLY A 39 1.35 18.20 16.15
C GLY A 39 0.62 18.04 14.81
N HIS A 40 0.43 16.82 14.30
CA HIS A 40 -0.28 16.55 13.03
C HIS A 40 -1.75 16.15 13.27
N THR A 41 -2.49 17.00 13.97
CA THR A 41 -3.92 16.76 14.27
C THR A 41 -4.86 17.27 13.18
N LYS A 42 -4.39 18.19 12.32
CA LYS A 42 -5.11 18.68 11.14
C LYS A 42 -4.75 17.81 9.93
N LEU A 43 -5.76 17.12 9.38
CA LEU A 43 -5.57 16.21 8.24
C LEU A 43 -5.49 16.94 6.89
N GLN A 44 -6.06 18.13 6.82
CA GLN A 44 -6.06 18.97 5.63
C GLN A 44 -5.75 20.40 6.06
N ASP A 45 -4.87 21.04 5.30
CA ASP A 45 -4.54 22.45 5.45
C ASP A 45 -4.56 23.07 4.05
N HIS A 46 -5.54 23.94 3.82
CA HIS A 46 -5.77 24.60 2.54
C HIS A 46 -6.14 26.06 2.79
N SER A 47 -5.58 26.97 2.00
CA SER A 47 -5.81 28.42 2.09
C SER A 47 -6.83 28.94 1.09
N SER A 48 -7.27 28.11 0.13
CA SER A 48 -8.26 28.43 -0.90
C SER A 48 -9.44 27.47 -0.85
N PRO A 49 -10.62 27.85 -1.39
CA PRO A 49 -11.72 26.92 -1.61
C PRO A 49 -11.26 25.67 -2.37
N LEU A 50 -11.88 24.53 -2.09
CA LEU A 50 -11.58 23.29 -2.81
C LEU A 50 -12.23 23.32 -4.20
N PRO A 51 -11.58 22.82 -5.27
CA PRO A 51 -12.10 22.96 -6.64
C PRO A 51 -13.55 22.51 -6.84
N HIS A 52 -14.00 21.47 -6.14
CA HIS A 52 -15.38 20.98 -6.24
C HIS A 52 -16.44 21.97 -5.71
N THR A 53 -16.05 23.05 -5.03
CA THR A 53 -16.98 24.07 -4.52
C THR A 53 -17.27 25.18 -5.53
N TYR A 54 -16.53 25.24 -6.65
CA TYR A 54 -16.68 26.30 -7.66
C TYR A 54 -16.52 25.83 -9.11
N VAL A 55 -16.13 24.58 -9.34
CA VAL A 55 -16.11 23.96 -10.68
C VAL A 55 -17.36 23.11 -10.83
N GLY A 56 -18.24 23.47 -11.77
CA GLY A 56 -19.42 22.68 -12.13
C GLY A 56 -19.04 21.32 -12.71
N ALA A 57 -19.90 20.31 -12.53
CA ALA A 57 -19.66 18.99 -13.12
C ALA A 57 -19.67 19.01 -14.65
N ASP A 58 -20.45 19.94 -15.24
CA ASP A 58 -20.54 20.22 -16.67
C ASP A 58 -19.30 20.93 -17.25
N GLU A 59 -18.48 21.54 -16.40
CA GLU A 59 -17.20 22.13 -16.79
C GLU A 59 -16.06 21.11 -16.84
N LEU A 60 -16.26 19.91 -16.27
CA LEU A 60 -15.25 18.85 -16.29
C LEU A 60 -15.18 18.22 -17.69
N PRO A 61 -13.97 17.90 -18.19
CA PRO A 61 -13.84 17.20 -19.45
C PRO A 61 -14.42 15.78 -19.34
N ALA A 62 -15.03 15.30 -20.42
CA ALA A 62 -15.59 13.95 -20.49
C ALA A 62 -14.53 12.84 -20.29
N ALA A 63 -13.27 13.14 -20.63
CA ALA A 63 -12.12 12.29 -20.38
C ALA A 63 -10.90 13.14 -20.04
N PHE A 64 -10.06 12.65 -19.12
CA PHE A 64 -8.85 13.35 -18.71
C PHE A 64 -7.75 12.36 -18.36
N ASN A 65 -6.52 12.66 -18.78
CA ASN A 65 -5.37 11.80 -18.53
C ASN A 65 -4.12 12.66 -18.31
N TRP A 66 -3.57 12.68 -17.09
CA TRP A 66 -2.32 13.40 -16.80
C TRP A 66 -1.10 12.90 -17.61
N ARG A 67 -1.18 11.72 -18.21
CA ARG A 67 -0.14 11.22 -19.13
C ARG A 67 -0.17 11.87 -20.50
N ASP A 68 -1.26 12.56 -20.82
CA ASP A 68 -1.48 13.20 -22.11
C ASP A 68 -2.40 14.42 -21.94
N VAL A 69 -1.78 15.55 -21.62
CA VAL A 69 -2.42 16.87 -21.64
C VAL A 69 -1.77 17.62 -22.80
N ASP A 70 -2.48 17.70 -23.92
CA ASP A 70 -2.01 18.29 -25.18
C ASP A 70 -0.68 17.71 -25.68
N GLY A 71 -0.52 16.38 -25.62
CA GLY A 71 0.70 15.68 -26.03
C GLY A 71 1.82 15.70 -24.99
N VAL A 72 1.59 16.28 -23.80
CA VAL A 72 2.58 16.38 -22.73
C VAL A 72 2.19 15.51 -21.52
N SER A 73 3.14 14.71 -21.04
CA SER A 73 2.96 13.86 -19.86
C SER A 73 3.43 14.57 -18.58
N TYR A 74 2.55 14.60 -17.58
CA TYR A 74 2.76 15.21 -16.27
C TYR A 74 2.96 14.19 -15.14
N VAL A 75 2.98 12.90 -15.45
CA VAL A 75 3.29 11.87 -14.46
C VAL A 75 4.77 11.51 -14.49
N THR A 76 5.27 11.09 -13.34
CA THR A 76 6.61 10.56 -13.14
C THR A 76 6.71 9.12 -13.62
N LYS A 77 7.94 8.62 -13.78
CA LYS A 77 8.18 7.24 -14.22
C LYS A 77 7.53 6.19 -13.32
N SER A 78 7.16 5.06 -13.92
CA SER A 78 6.70 3.89 -13.17
C SER A 78 7.84 3.25 -12.37
N LEU A 79 7.52 2.77 -11.17
CA LEU A 79 8.46 2.18 -10.23
C LEU A 79 8.00 0.76 -9.84
N ASN A 80 8.92 -0.07 -9.36
CA ASN A 80 8.65 -1.45 -8.97
C ASN A 80 9.08 -1.72 -7.52
N GLN A 81 8.11 -1.94 -6.64
CA GLN A 81 8.33 -2.20 -5.22
C GLN A 81 8.80 -3.62 -4.87
N HIS A 82 8.72 -4.57 -5.82
CA HIS A 82 8.96 -5.99 -5.56
C HIS A 82 10.42 -6.43 -5.77
N LEU A 83 11.27 -5.52 -6.26
CA LEU A 83 12.69 -5.78 -6.51
C LEU A 83 13.56 -4.86 -5.65
N PRO A 84 14.78 -5.30 -5.27
CA PRO A 84 15.37 -6.62 -5.51
C PRO A 84 14.79 -7.72 -4.61
N GLN A 85 13.99 -7.34 -3.61
CA GLN A 85 13.31 -8.24 -2.69
C GLN A 85 11.89 -7.74 -2.52
N TYR A 86 10.96 -8.65 -2.21
CA TYR A 86 9.58 -8.28 -1.99
C TYR A 86 9.45 -7.29 -0.83
N CYS A 87 8.80 -6.16 -1.08
CA CYS A 87 8.45 -5.18 -0.07
C CYS A 87 7.02 -4.67 -0.34
N GLY A 88 6.12 -4.81 0.63
CA GLY A 88 4.75 -4.29 0.61
C GLY A 88 4.69 -2.78 0.82
N SER A 89 5.37 -2.02 -0.03
CA SER A 89 5.53 -0.55 0.06
C SER A 89 4.67 0.24 -0.94
N CYS A 90 3.57 -0.36 -1.43
CA CYS A 90 2.63 0.27 -2.36
C CYS A 90 2.12 1.62 -1.82
N TRP A 91 1.83 1.68 -0.53
CA TRP A 91 1.38 2.88 0.18
C TRP A 91 2.36 4.05 0.04
N ALA A 92 3.68 3.76 0.10
CA ALA A 92 4.74 4.76 0.00
C ALA A 92 5.00 5.15 -1.46
N HIS A 93 5.01 4.16 -2.37
CA HIS A 93 5.13 4.40 -3.81
C HIS A 93 3.99 5.29 -4.31
N ALA A 94 2.73 4.97 -3.98
CA ALA A 94 1.58 5.75 -4.41
C ALA A 94 1.63 7.20 -3.90
N ALA A 95 1.94 7.40 -2.62
CA ALA A 95 2.01 8.74 -2.03
C ALA A 95 3.11 9.60 -2.67
N LEU A 96 4.30 9.04 -2.85
CA LEU A 96 5.44 9.77 -3.40
C LEU A 96 5.36 9.98 -4.90
N SER A 97 4.82 9.03 -5.67
CA SER A 97 4.55 9.23 -7.10
C SER A 97 3.53 10.35 -7.32
N VAL A 98 2.41 10.36 -6.59
CA VAL A 98 1.42 11.46 -6.70
C VAL A 98 2.02 12.81 -6.32
N LEU A 99 2.88 12.86 -5.28
CA LEU A 99 3.57 14.09 -4.91
C LEU A 99 4.56 14.54 -6.02
N GLY A 100 5.31 13.61 -6.60
CA GLY A 100 6.20 13.88 -7.74
C GLY A 100 5.43 14.42 -8.96
N ASP A 101 4.30 13.80 -9.29
CA ASP A 101 3.41 14.23 -10.38
C ASP A 101 2.90 15.65 -10.13
N ARG A 102 2.47 15.96 -8.90
CA ARG A 102 2.03 17.31 -8.51
C ARG A 102 3.13 18.36 -8.60
N ILE A 103 4.38 18.00 -8.25
CA ILE A 103 5.53 18.88 -8.44
C ILE A 103 5.76 19.13 -9.94
N LYS A 104 5.67 18.09 -10.77
CA LYS A 104 5.82 18.19 -12.23
C LYS A 104 4.72 19.06 -12.87
N ILE A 105 3.48 18.95 -12.39
CA ILE A 105 2.37 19.85 -12.75
C ILE A 105 2.69 21.31 -12.37
N ALA A 106 3.07 21.56 -11.12
CA ALA A 106 3.39 22.90 -10.63
C ALA A 106 4.58 23.53 -11.38
N GLN A 107 5.54 22.72 -11.82
CA GLN A 107 6.69 23.17 -12.58
C GLN A 107 6.39 23.43 -14.06
N LYS A 108 5.21 23.03 -14.57
CA LYS A 108 4.88 22.98 -16.01
C LYS A 108 5.86 22.06 -16.75
N ALA A 109 5.46 20.79 -16.92
CA ALA A 109 6.26 19.72 -17.51
C ALA A 109 7.31 20.20 -18.55
N GLY A 110 8.56 19.75 -18.39
CA GLY A 110 9.68 20.12 -19.26
C GLY A 110 10.42 21.40 -18.89
N ALA A 111 9.86 22.28 -18.04
CA ALA A 111 10.56 23.49 -17.61
C ALA A 111 11.73 23.22 -16.64
N LYS A 112 11.71 22.07 -15.94
CA LYS A 112 12.73 21.64 -14.98
C LYS A 112 12.93 20.12 -15.04
N SER A 113 14.03 19.65 -14.46
CA SER A 113 14.31 18.23 -14.30
C SER A 113 13.22 17.53 -13.48
N GLU A 114 12.83 16.33 -13.92
CA GLU A 114 11.88 15.49 -13.19
C GLU A 114 12.43 15.09 -11.81
N ILE A 115 11.60 15.20 -10.78
CA ILE A 115 11.96 14.87 -9.40
C ILE A 115 11.45 13.47 -9.06
N ASN A 116 12.38 12.57 -8.73
CA ASN A 116 12.07 11.25 -8.20
C ASN A 116 12.32 11.22 -6.69
N LEU A 117 11.24 11.17 -5.91
CA LEU A 117 11.32 11.20 -4.45
C LEU A 117 11.83 9.87 -3.87
N SER A 118 12.60 9.93 -2.79
CA SER A 118 13.20 8.75 -2.18
C SER A 118 12.21 7.95 -1.34
N ILE A 119 11.66 6.87 -1.91
CA ILE A 119 10.80 5.92 -1.19
C ILE A 119 11.55 5.26 -0.03
N GLN A 120 12.84 4.94 -0.24
CA GLN A 120 13.65 4.31 0.81
C GLN A 120 13.82 5.21 2.04
N HIS A 121 13.87 6.54 1.84
CA HIS A 121 13.92 7.47 2.97
C HIS A 121 12.67 7.35 3.84
N VAL A 122 11.48 7.29 3.24
CA VAL A 122 10.22 7.11 3.99
C VAL A 122 10.17 5.75 4.68
N LEU A 123 10.64 4.67 4.03
CA LEU A 123 10.70 3.34 4.64
C LEU A 123 11.66 3.26 5.83
N ASN A 124 12.79 3.98 5.77
CA ASN A 124 13.78 3.98 6.84
C ASN A 124 13.38 4.88 8.01
N CYS A 125 12.91 6.09 7.72
CA CYS A 125 12.69 7.13 8.72
C CYS A 125 11.22 7.20 9.20
N GLY A 126 10.28 6.80 8.34
CA GLY A 126 8.84 6.83 8.62
C GLY A 126 8.28 5.54 9.24
N LYS A 127 9.12 4.55 9.54
CA LYS A 127 8.69 3.19 9.93
C LYS A 127 7.71 3.13 11.10
N GLY A 128 7.89 4.00 12.09
CA GLY A 128 7.07 4.05 13.30
C GLY A 128 5.77 4.84 13.18
N VAL A 129 5.52 5.46 12.02
CA VAL A 129 4.40 6.39 11.81
C VAL A 129 3.60 6.00 10.57
N ALA A 130 4.28 5.86 9.43
CA ALA A 130 3.62 5.75 8.13
C ALA A 130 3.49 4.30 7.64
N GLY A 131 4.47 3.45 7.96
CA GLY A 131 4.43 2.04 7.60
C GLY A 131 5.80 1.45 7.31
N SER A 132 5.81 0.20 6.85
CA SER A 132 7.03 -0.53 6.51
C SER A 132 6.83 -1.39 5.25
N CYS A 133 7.77 -2.30 4.96
CA CYS A 133 7.57 -3.34 3.96
C CYS A 133 6.45 -4.35 4.30
N TYR A 134 5.91 -4.31 5.52
CA TYR A 134 4.78 -5.14 5.95
C TYR A 134 3.44 -4.41 5.84
N GLY A 135 3.39 -3.30 5.09
CA GLY A 135 2.20 -2.48 4.92
C GLY A 135 2.32 -1.09 5.56
N GLY A 136 1.46 -0.19 5.09
CA GLY A 136 1.49 1.22 5.46
C GLY A 136 0.22 1.97 5.04
N LEU A 137 0.11 3.25 5.40
CA LEU A 137 -0.91 4.18 4.87
C LEU A 137 -0.22 5.38 4.24
N SER A 138 -0.71 5.78 3.08
CA SER A 138 -0.24 6.99 2.37
C SER A 138 -0.46 8.27 3.18
N SER A 139 -1.43 8.29 4.08
CA SER A 139 -1.70 9.43 4.98
C SER A 139 -0.75 9.50 6.18
N GLY A 140 -0.05 8.42 6.51
CA GLY A 140 0.89 8.36 7.64
C GLY A 140 0.31 8.69 9.01
N THR A 141 -0.95 8.34 9.27
CA THR A 141 -1.68 8.67 10.51
C THR A 141 -1.96 7.46 11.34
#